data_AF-A0A7V7AA89-F1
#
_entry.id   AF-A0A7V7AA89-F1
#
_cell.length_a   1.000
_cell.length_b   1.000
_cell.length_c   1.000
_cell.angle_alpha   90.00
_cell.angle_beta   90.00
_cell.angle_gamma   90.00
#
_symmetry.space_group_name_H-M   'P 1'
#
loop_
_entity.id
_entity.type
_entity.pdbx_description
1 polymer ?
#
loop_
_entity_poly.entity_id
_entity_poly.type
_entity_poly.pdbx_seq_one_letter_code
_entity_poly.pdbx_strand_id
1 'polypeptide(L)' 'MTREDQVKFDKFVEDKIKEIDSTMALEGMPLSSEFKETLRKCFYGITTTEIERKKIIEKYKKKYG' A
#
# COMPACT_ATOMS: atom_id res chain seq x y z
N MET A 1 -1.24 0.27 23.56
CA MET A 1 -2.14 0.86 22.56
C MET A 1 -3.57 0.58 22.98
N THR A 2 -4.39 1.62 23.13
CA THR A 2 -5.80 1.42 23.50
C THR A 2 -6.62 1.01 22.27
N ARG A 3 -7.83 0.49 22.48
CA ARG A 3 -8.77 0.18 21.39
C ARG A 3 -9.11 1.44 20.57
N GLU A 4 -9.19 2.60 21.22
CA GLU A 4 -9.44 3.88 20.55
C GLU A 4 -8.27 4.30 19.66
N ASP A 5 -7.03 4.08 20.10
CA ASP A 5 -5.84 4.36 19.31
C ASP A 5 -5.77 3.48 18.06
N GLN A 6 -6.13 2.20 18.18
CA GLN A 6 -6.20 1.29 17.03
C GLN A 6 -7.21 1.78 15.99
N VAL A 7 -8.42 2.13 16.42
CA VAL A 7 -9.47 2.62 15.51
C VAL A 7 -9.06 3.92 14.81
N LYS A 8 -8.38 4.83 15.53
CA LYS A 8 -7.83 6.06 14.94
C LYS A 8 -6.75 5.74 13.91
N PHE A 9 -5.87 4.79 14.20
CA PHE A 9 -4.82 4.36 13.28
C PHE A 9 -5.40 3.70 12.03
N ASP A 10 -6.36 2.79 12.16
CA ASP A 10 -7.01 2.13 11.04
C ASP A 10 -7.67 3.14 10.09
N LYS A 11 -8.37 4.13 10.66
CA LYS A 11 -8.95 5.23 9.88
C LYS A 11 -7.89 6.04 9.16
N PHE A 12 -6.80 6.39 9.84
CA PHE A 12 -5.67 7.11 9.23
C PHE A 12 -5.08 6.34 8.04
N VAL A 13 -4.92 5.02 8.15
CA VAL A 13 -4.41 4.17 7.08
C VAL A 13 -5.34 4.19 5.86
N GLU A 14 -6.64 3.98 6.06
CA GLU A 14 -7.60 3.99 4.95
C GLU A 14 -7.73 5.37 4.30
N ASP A 15 -7.72 6.46 5.08
CA ASP A 15 -7.74 7.83 4.56
C ASP A 15 -6.50 8.10 3.69
N LYS A 16 -5.32 7.62 4.12
CA LYS A 16 -4.08 7.75 3.32
C LYS A 16 -4.10 6.93 2.05
N ILE A 17 -4.59 5.69 2.09
CA ILE A 17 -4.72 4.86 0.89
C ILE A 17 -5.70 5.49 -0.09
N LYS A 18 -6.81 6.05 0.40
CA LYS A 18 -7.80 6.76 -0.42
C LYS A 18 -7.23 8.01 -1.06
N GLU A 19 -6.44 8.79 -0.34
CA GLU A 19 -5.74 9.98 -0.86
C GLU A 19 -4.85 9.59 -2.06
N ILE A 20 -3.99 8.57 -1.88
CA ILE A 20 -3.10 8.08 -2.93
C ILE A 20 -3.90 7.55 -4.12
N ASP A 21 -4.91 6.71 -3.87
CA ASP A 21 -5.76 6.14 -4.92
C ASP A 21 -6.49 7.22 -5.73
N SER A 22 -6.98 8.27 -5.06
CA SER A 22 -7.65 9.39 -5.72
C SER A 22 -6.69 10.16 -6.62
N THR A 23 -5.47 10.45 -6.14
CA THR A 23 -4.43 11.09 -6.96
C THR A 23 -4.06 10.23 -8.18
N MET A 24 -3.88 8.94 -7.98
CA MET A 24 -3.53 8.01 -9.05
C MET A 24 -4.68 7.85 -10.07
N ALA A 25 -5.93 7.89 -9.61
CA ALA A 25 -7.11 7.83 -10.47
C ALA A 25 -7.28 9.09 -11.35
N LEU A 26 -6.86 10.27 -10.88
CA LEU A 26 -6.83 11.49 -11.71
C LEU A 26 -5.92 11.33 -12.93
N GLU A 27 -4.83 10.58 -12.77
CA GLU A 27 -3.90 10.22 -13.85
C GLU A 27 -4.37 9.01 -14.68
N GLY A 28 -5.62 8.54 -14.47
CA GLY A 28 -6.17 7.36 -15.14
C GLY A 28 -5.57 6.03 -14.68
N MET A 29 -4.88 6.01 -13.54
CA MET A 29 -4.12 4.85 -13.03
C MET A 29 -4.52 4.47 -11.58
N PRO A 30 -5.80 4.18 -11.28
CA PRO A 30 -6.22 3.84 -9.92
C PRO A 30 -5.45 2.63 -9.37
N LEU A 31 -5.25 2.59 -8.05
CA LEU A 31 -4.55 1.49 -7.41
C LEU A 31 -5.38 0.20 -7.47
N SER A 32 -4.71 -0.91 -7.81
CA SER A 32 -5.33 -2.24 -7.72
C SER A 32 -5.59 -2.62 -6.25
N SER A 33 -6.52 -3.55 -6.04
CA SER A 33 -6.79 -4.12 -4.72
C SER A 33 -5.55 -4.72 -4.07
N GLU A 34 -4.70 -5.38 -4.86
CA GLU A 34 -3.42 -5.95 -4.41
C GLU A 34 -2.45 -4.87 -3.90
N PHE A 35 -2.34 -3.73 -4.59
CA PHE A 35 -1.49 -2.63 -4.14
C PHE A 35 -2.04 -1.94 -2.90
N LYS A 36 -3.37 -1.74 -2.81
CA LYS A 36 -4.01 -1.21 -1.59
C LYS A 36 -3.72 -2.10 -0.38
N GLU A 37 -3.82 -3.41 -0.55
CA GLU A 37 -3.51 -4.37 0.51
C GLU A 37 -2.02 -4.36 0.90
N THR A 38 -1.13 -4.20 -0.08
CA THR A 38 0.30 -4.06 0.17
C THR A 38 0.62 -2.81 0.98
N LEU A 39 -0.03 -1.68 0.66
CA LEU A 39 0.10 -0.43 1.42
C LEU A 39 -0.36 -0.61 2.87
N ARG A 40 -1.50 -1.27 3.12
CA ARG A 40 -1.95 -1.59 4.49
C ARG A 40 -0.86 -2.35 5.24
N LYS A 41 -0.34 -3.44 4.65
CA LYS A 41 0.72 -4.24 5.28
C LYS A 41 1.96 -3.43 5.61
N CYS A 42 2.33 -2.46 4.75
CA CYS A 42 3.41 -1.52 5.04
C CYS A 42 3.08 -0.63 6.25
N PHE A 43 1.88 -0.04 6.32
CA PHE A 43 1.48 0.81 7.44
C PHE A 43 1.41 0.05 8.77
N TYR A 44 0.90 -1.19 8.77
CA TYR A 44 0.86 -2.05 9.96
C TYR A 44 2.22 -2.67 10.33
N GLY A 45 3.29 -2.39 9.57
CA GLY A 45 4.62 -2.95 9.83
C GLY A 45 4.75 -4.46 9.57
N ILE A 46 3.81 -5.05 8.83
CA ILE A 46 3.85 -6.46 8.40
C ILE A 46 4.92 -6.66 7.33
N THR A 47 5.16 -5.63 6.51
CA THR A 47 6.23 -5.60 5.50
C THR A 47 6.81 -4.18 5.40
N THR A 48 7.85 -4.00 4.59
CA THR A 48 8.49 -2.71 4.36
C THR A 48 8.47 -2.34 2.88
N THR A 49 8.57 -1.05 2.60
CA THR A 49 8.69 -0.53 1.23
C THR A 49 9.84 -1.17 0.47
N GLU A 50 10.97 -1.44 1.13
CA GLU A 50 12.15 -2.06 0.50
C GLU A 50 11.87 -3.51 0.07
N ILE A 51 11.21 -4.28 0.94
CA ILE A 51 10.84 -5.68 0.67
C ILE A 51 9.86 -5.74 -0.52
N GLU A 52 8.79 -4.94 -0.48
CA GLU A 52 7.78 -4.95 -1.54
C GLU A 52 8.33 -4.43 -2.87
N ARG A 53 9.16 -3.38 -2.83
CA ARG A 53 9.86 -2.88 -4.03
C ARG A 53 10.76 -3.95 -4.64
N LYS A 54 11.50 -4.70 -3.83
CA LYS A 54 12.35 -5.80 -4.30
C LYS A 54 11.54 -6.88 -5.01
N LYS A 55 10.39 -7.29 -4.45
CA LYS A 55 9.49 -8.27 -5.09
C LYS A 55 9.02 -7.83 -6.46
N ILE A 56 8.66 -6.55 -6.61
CA ILE A 56 8.23 -5.99 -7.90
C ILE A 56 9.40 -6.07 -8.91
N ILE A 57 10.58 -5.59 -8.53
CA ILE A 57 11.77 -5.62 -9.40
C ILE A 57 12.09 -7.06 -9.84
N GLU A 58 12.08 -8.02 -8.91
CA GLU A 58 12.36 -9.43 -9.20
C GLU A 58 11.31 -10.06 -10.12
N LYS A 59 10.02 -9.75 -9.91
CA LYS A 59 8.92 -10.21 -10.77
C LYS A 59 9.11 -9.77 -12.22
N TYR A 60 9.47 -8.51 -12.44
CA TYR A 60 9.70 -7.98 -13.78
C TYR A 60 11.02 -8.47 -14.38
N LYS A 61 12.08 -8.59 -13.57
CA LYS A 61 13.35 -9.19 -14.02
C LYS A 61 13.14 -10.62 -14.53
N LYS A 62 12.38 -11.46 -13.82
CA LYS A 62 12.07 -12.83 -14.26
C LYS A 62 11.22 -12.88 -15.53
N LYS A 63 10.37 -11.86 -15.76
CA LYS A 63 9.43 -11.84 -16.88
C LYS A 63 10.07 -11.32 -18.18
N TYR A 64 11.04 -10.40 -18.07
CA TYR A 64 11.57 -9.66 -19.23
C TYR A 64 13.10 -9.69 -19.37
N GLY A 65 13.84 -10.20 -18.38
CA GLY A 65 15.29 -10.38 -18.42
C GLY A 65 15.65 -11.83 -18.65
#